data_AF-A0A401T4U5-F1
#
_entry.id   AF-A0A401T4U5-F1
#
_cell.length_a   1.000
_cell.length_b   1.000
_cell.length_c   1.000
_cell.angle_alpha   90.00
_cell.angle_beta   90.00
_cell.angle_gamma   90.00
#
_symmetry.space_group_name_H-M   'P 1'
#
loop_
_entity.id
_entity.type
_entity.pdbx_description
1 polymer ?
#
loop_
_entity_poly.entity_id
_entity_poly.type
_entity_poly.pdbx_seq_one_letter_code
_entity_poly.pdbx_strand_id
1 'polypeptide(L)' 'MTCGSAGKPLMEVEGSFGALDGGKYVMVMGVIQSCSPEPVIRAVKLTDLSGNALHRSMWPLEVEDLQQNIP' A
#
# COMPACT_ATOMS: atom_id res chain seq x y z
N MET A 1 -16.26 -10.79 -8.01
CA MET A 1 -15.00 -10.08 -8.32
C MET A 1 -14.34 -9.74 -7.00
N THR A 2 -13.75 -10.72 -6.32
CA THR A 2 -13.07 -10.48 -5.05
C THR A 2 -11.58 -10.37 -5.35
N CYS A 3 -11.02 -9.17 -5.22
CA CYS A 3 -9.57 -8.98 -5.19
C CYS A 3 -9.10 -9.40 -3.79
N GLY A 4 -9.18 -10.69 -3.50
CA GLY A 4 -8.67 -11.31 -2.28
C GLY A 4 -7.39 -12.06 -2.61
N SER A 5 -6.24 -11.45 -2.35
CA SER A 5 -4.98 -12.17 -2.23
C SER A 5 -4.06 -11.37 -1.32
N ALA A 6 -3.91 -11.90 -0.11
CA ALA A 6 -2.95 -11.48 0.88
C ALA A 6 -1.52 -11.51 0.32
N GLY A 7 -0.67 -10.61 0.81
CA GLY A 7 0.78 -10.77 0.72
C GLY A 7 1.50 -9.98 -0.37
N LYS A 8 1.16 -8.69 -0.57
CA LYS A 8 2.11 -7.57 -0.81
C LYS A 8 1.36 -6.31 -1.31
N PRO A 9 1.49 -5.16 -0.63
CA PRO A 9 1.47 -3.91 -1.37
C PRO A 9 2.54 -2.97 -0.80
N LEU A 10 3.77 -3.09 -1.28
CA LEU A 10 4.68 -1.95 -1.32
C LEU A 10 4.88 -1.65 -2.80
N MET A 11 3.84 -1.07 -3.40
CA MET A 11 3.86 -0.60 -4.78
C MET A 11 4.92 0.50 -4.90
N GLU A 12 5.88 0.32 -5.80
CA GLU A 12 6.73 1.41 -6.25
C GLU A 12 5.84 2.41 -7.00
N VAL A 13 5.63 3.58 -6.38
CA VAL A 13 4.75 4.61 -6.94
C VAL A 13 5.58 5.43 -7.94
N GLU A 14 5.48 5.07 -9.21
CA GLU A 14 5.90 5.93 -10.32
C GLU A 14 4.84 7.04 -10.50
N GLY A 15 4.92 8.06 -9.66
CA GLY A 15 4.07 9.24 -9.73
C GLY A 15 4.76 10.42 -9.08
N SER A 16 4.86 11.55 -9.80
CA SER A 16 5.53 12.77 -9.34
C SER A 16 4.80 13.46 -8.19
N PHE A 17 4.84 12.86 -7.01
CA PHE A 17 4.69 13.51 -5.71
C PHE A 17 6.11 13.69 -5.19
N GLY A 18 6.65 14.92 -5.26
CA GLY A 18 8.02 15.32 -4.88
C GLY A 18 9.00 14.21 -4.50
N ALA A 19 9.93 13.88 -5.41
CA ALA A 19 11.08 12.99 -5.22
C ALA A 19 10.90 11.91 -4.12
N LEU A 20 10.15 10.86 -4.45
CA LEU A 20 10.25 9.61 -3.72
C LEU A 20 11.65 9.05 -3.97
N ASP A 21 12.56 9.31 -3.04
CA ASP A 21 13.87 8.68 -3.03
C ASP A 21 13.68 7.16 -2.82
N GLY A 22 14.47 6.37 -3.54
CA GLY A 22 14.38 4.91 -3.49
C GLY A 22 14.60 4.40 -2.07
N GLY A 23 13.67 3.58 -1.56
CA GLY A 23 13.78 2.96 -0.23
C GLY A 23 12.87 3.54 0.86
N LYS A 24 12.08 4.57 0.57
CA LYS A 24 11.07 5.07 1.52
C LYS A 24 9.92 4.07 1.69
N TYR A 25 9.47 3.94 2.94
CA TYR A 25 8.24 3.20 3.26
C TYR A 25 7.07 4.18 3.34
N VAL A 26 6.10 4.01 2.44
CA VAL A 26 5.00 4.96 2.29
C VAL A 26 3.66 4.24 2.33
N MET A 27 2.64 4.92 2.84
CA MET A 27 1.25 4.49 2.74
C MET A 27 0.56 5.30 1.64
N VAL A 28 -0.22 4.60 0.80
CA VAL A 28 -0.98 5.20 -0.30
C VAL A 28 -2.46 4.94 -0.06
N MET A 29 -3.24 6.02 -0.01
CA MET A 29 -4.68 5.94 -0.20
C MET A 29 -4.96 6.28 -1.67
N GLY A 30 -5.74 5.45 -2.35
CA GLY A 30 -5.99 5.64 -3.77
C GLY A 30 -7.16 4.83 -4.30
N VAL A 31 -7.39 4.98 -5.61
CA VAL A 31 -8.43 4.26 -6.35
C VAL A 31 -7.77 3.17 -7.21
N ILE A 32 -8.23 1.93 -7.08
CA ILE A 32 -7.75 0.80 -7.90
C ILE A 32 -8.15 1.05 -9.37
N GLN A 33 -7.18 0.98 -10.29
CA GLN A 33 -7.42 1.05 -11.73
C GLN A 33 -7.35 -0.33 -12.40
N SER A 34 -6.41 -1.17 -11.98
CA SER A 34 -6.26 -2.55 -12.45
C SER A 34 -5.70 -3.43 -11.33
N CYS A 35 -5.93 -4.73 -11.41
CA CYS A 35 -5.41 -5.74 -10.47
C CYS A 35 -4.50 -6.78 -11.14
N SER A 36 -4.50 -6.89 -12.47
CA SER A 36 -3.75 -7.91 -13.19
C SER A 36 -3.14 -7.36 -14.50
N PRO A 37 -1.93 -7.77 -14.89
CA PRO A 37 -1.02 -8.69 -14.18
C PRO A 37 -0.40 -8.08 -12.90
N GLU A 38 -0.37 -6.75 -12.79
CA GLU A 38 0.07 -6.02 -11.60
C GLU A 38 -1.00 -5.04 -11.15
N PRO A 39 -1.14 -4.80 -9.83
CA PRO A 39 -2.08 -3.83 -9.31
C PRO A 39 -1.63 -2.40 -9.63
N VAL A 40 -2.52 -1.62 -10.26
CA VAL A 40 -2.31 -0.20 -10.56
C VAL A 40 -3.29 0.62 -9.75
N ILE A 41 -2.77 1.61 -9.00
CA ILE A 41 -3.57 2.47 -8.13
C ILE A 41 -3.32 3.94 -8.51
N ARG A 42 -4.40 4.72 -8.65
CA ARG A 42 -4.30 6.18 -8.71
C ARG A 42 -4.18 6.72 -7.29
N ALA A 43 -3.00 7.23 -6.94
CA ALA A 43 -2.78 7.85 -5.64
C ALA A 43 -3.68 9.08 -5.46
N VAL A 44 -4.39 9.13 -4.33
CA VAL A 44 -5.14 10.30 -3.85
C VAL A 44 -4.37 10.97 -2.72
N LYS A 45 -3.77 10.16 -1.84
CA LYS A 45 -2.93 10.63 -0.74
C LYS A 45 -1.76 9.68 -0.56
N LEU A 46 -0.57 10.26 -0.38
CA LEU A 46 0.65 9.54 -0.03
C LEU A 46 1.18 10.09 1.29
N THR A 47 1.57 9.19 2.19
CA THR A 47 2.09 9.54 3.51
C THR A 47 3.41 8.81 3.74
N ASP A 48 4.46 9.55 4.07
CA ASP A 48 5.74 8.96 4.47
C ASP A 48 5.61 8.33 5.86
N LEU A 49 5.98 7.06 5.97
CA LEU A 49 6.02 6.30 7.22
C LEU A 49 7.43 5.81 7.53
N SER A 50 8.45 6.32 6.83
CA SER A 50 9.83 5.87 6.94
C SER A 50 10.45 6.15 8.32
N GLY A 51 9.95 7.16 9.03
CA GLY A 51 10.41 7.55 10.36
C GLY A 51 10.10 6.56 11.48
N ASN A 52 9.25 5.53 11.25
CA ASN A 52 8.93 4.52 12.25
C ASN A 52 8.87 3.11 11.63
N ALA A 53 9.89 2.32 11.92
CA ALA A 53 10.04 0.95 11.41
C ALA A 53 8.89 0.00 11.85
N LEU A 54 8.18 0.32 12.95
CA LEU A 54 7.05 -0.49 13.40
C LEU A 54 5.94 -0.56 12.36
N HIS A 55 5.69 0.50 11.58
CA HIS A 55 4.68 0.49 10.53
C HIS A 55 4.95 -0.58 9.45
N ARG A 56 6.22 -0.87 9.15
CA ARG A 56 6.56 -1.93 8.20
C ARG A 56 6.31 -3.31 8.78
N SER A 57 6.66 -3.53 10.05
CA SER A 57 6.51 -4.84 10.69
C SER A 57 5.07 -5.16 11.11
N MET A 58 4.28 -4.13 11.46
CA MET A 58 2.89 -4.30 11.91
C MET A 58 1.91 -4.40 10.74
N TRP A 59 2.20 -3.79 9.59
CA TRP A 59 1.27 -3.73 8.46
C TRP A 59 0.64 -5.07 8.05
N PRO A 60 1.39 -6.19 7.92
CA PRO A 60 0.77 -7.46 7.56
C PRO A 60 -0.26 -7.94 8.59
N LEU A 61 -0.02 -7.69 9.88
CA LEU A 61 -0.93 -8.06 10.98
C LEU A 61 -2.17 -7.16 10.98
N GLU A 62 -1.98 -5.86 10.76
CA GLU A 62 -3.09 -4.90 10.61
C GLU A 62 -4.00 -5.27 9.42
N VAL A 63 -3.41 -5.67 8.29
CA VAL A 63 -4.17 -6.12 7.12
C VAL A 63 -4.96 -7.40 7.41
N GLU A 64 -4.33 -8.37 8.05
CA GLU A 64 -4.98 -9.64 8.41
C GLU A 64 -6.15 -9.40 9.37
N ASP A 65 -5.93 -8.64 10.44
CA ASP A 65 -6.97 -8.28 11.41
C ASP A 65 -8.16 -7.56 10.75
N LEU A 66 -7.89 -6.57 9.89
CA LEU A 66 -8.94 -5.89 9.14
C LEU A 66 -9.74 -6.86 8.25
N GLN A 67 -9.08 -7.78 7.56
CA GLN A 67 -9.76 -8.75 6.71
C GLN A 67 -10.63 -9.75 7.49
N GLN A 68 -10.24 -10.11 8.71
CA GLN A 68 -11.01 -11.03 9.56
C GLN A 68 -12.18 -10.35 10.29
N ASN A 69 -12.09 -9.03 10.55
CA ASN A 69 -13.09 -8.29 11.31
C ASN A 69 -14.07 -7.49 10.44
N ILE A 70 -13.90 -7.48 9.11
CA ILE A 70 -14.86 -6.89 8.18
C ILE A 70 -15.83 -8.00 7.70
N PRO A 71 -17.15 -7.86 7.95
CA PRO A 71 -18.15 -8.87 7.58
C PRO A 71 -18.40 -8.98 6.07
#